data_AF-A0A2D5AHA1-F1
#
_entry.id   AF-A0A2D5AHA1-F1
#
_cell.length_a   1.000
_cell.length_b   1.000
_cell.length_c   1.000
_cell.angle_alpha   90.00
_cell.angle_beta   90.00
_cell.angle_gamma   90.00
#
_symmetry.space_group_name_H-M   'P 1'
#
loop_
_entity.id
_entity.type
_entity.pdbx_description
1 polymer ?
#
loop_
_entity_poly.entity_id
_entity_poly.type
_entity_poly.pdbx_seq_one_letter_code
_entity_poly.pdbx_strand_id
1 'polypeptide(L)'
;DESCFSIDAPTAQSAAQGADPVTFTAEPASFWFATETATEALAISDSYTLPLLTEDGSVWVAHSNAEYDVVGGKAAPDFENGQHHPNNAYCLVFDVFQTVLFESVEVYSEEGGFHTLEIADNMGTVVATATQNLTAGQNVFELDVTLEAGEGYQIRSGNEAPFLWRDDNEADVYFPYDLGSLASITGTTIEGENEFTYYYFYYNWTMSSADPCLSERTEFTVTVEEVDGVESLEARRNLVKMVDVAGREITDPSNQLVFLLFDDGSVEKRFFGERQ
;
A
#
# COMPACT_ATOMS: atom_id res chain seq x y z
N ASP A 1 7.20 26.38 8.45
CA ASP A 1 5.79 25.98 8.59
C ASP A 1 5.78 24.90 9.67
N GLU A 2 5.47 25.31 10.89
CA GLU A 2 5.82 24.64 12.16
C GLU A 2 4.81 23.55 12.59
N SER A 3 4.21 22.79 11.67
CA SER A 3 3.21 21.76 12.02
C SER A 3 3.79 20.35 12.18
N CYS A 4 4.97 20.06 11.60
CA CYS A 4 5.59 18.74 11.74
C CYS A 4 6.47 18.68 12.99
N PHE A 5 6.09 17.86 13.96
CA PHE A 5 7.02 17.44 15.01
C PHE A 5 8.21 16.70 14.38
N SER A 6 9.39 16.83 14.99
CA SER A 6 10.61 16.13 14.56
C SER A 6 10.39 14.61 14.66
N ILE A 7 10.16 13.94 13.52
CA ILE A 7 10.15 12.48 13.41
C ILE A 7 11.60 12.00 13.33
N ASP A 8 11.96 11.03 14.17
CA ASP A 8 13.30 10.46 14.14
C ASP A 8 13.53 9.72 12.81
N ALA A 9 14.66 10.01 12.17
CA ALA A 9 15.03 9.36 10.92
C ALA A 9 15.36 7.87 11.12
N PRO A 10 15.14 7.02 10.11
CA PRO A 10 15.53 5.61 10.15
C PRO A 10 17.01 5.45 10.50
N THR A 11 17.36 4.41 11.28
CA THR A 11 18.78 4.06 11.47
C THR A 11 19.32 3.40 10.21
N ALA A 12 20.43 3.90 9.67
CA ALA A 12 21.04 3.38 8.44
C ALA A 12 21.32 1.87 8.50
N GLN A 13 21.02 1.18 7.40
CA GLN A 13 21.24 -0.26 7.24
C GLN A 13 22.12 -0.54 6.03
N SER A 14 22.88 -1.63 6.11
CA SER A 14 23.69 -2.13 5.00
C SER A 14 23.55 -3.64 4.90
N ALA A 15 23.54 -4.15 3.67
CA ALA A 15 23.45 -5.59 3.40
C ALA A 15 24.35 -5.99 2.22
N ALA A 16 24.73 -7.26 2.17
CA ALA A 16 25.37 -7.86 1.01
C ALA A 16 24.33 -8.69 0.24
N GLN A 17 24.33 -8.58 -1.09
CA GLN A 17 23.40 -9.28 -1.96
C GLN A 17 24.15 -10.27 -2.86
N GLY A 18 23.86 -11.56 -2.69
CA GLY A 18 24.30 -12.62 -3.59
C GLY A 18 23.21 -12.99 -4.60
N ALA A 19 22.74 -14.24 -4.55
CA ALA A 19 21.71 -14.74 -5.48
C ALA A 19 20.26 -14.43 -5.06
N ASP A 20 20.04 -13.95 -3.84
CA ASP A 20 18.71 -13.69 -3.27
C ASP A 20 18.46 -12.19 -3.05
N PRO A 21 17.22 -11.71 -3.23
CA PRO A 21 16.83 -10.34 -2.90
C PRO A 21 17.12 -9.96 -1.44
N VAL A 22 17.36 -8.67 -1.20
CA VAL A 22 17.55 -8.12 0.15
C VAL A 22 16.30 -7.35 0.54
N THR A 23 15.79 -7.61 1.74
CA THR A 23 14.69 -6.85 2.35
C THR A 23 15.21 -6.02 3.50
N PHE A 24 14.97 -4.71 3.44
CA PHE A 24 15.15 -3.80 4.57
C PHE A 24 13.84 -3.57 5.30
N THR A 25 13.92 -3.24 6.58
CA THR A 25 12.77 -2.91 7.42
C THR A 25 12.88 -1.49 7.96
N ALA A 26 11.75 -0.86 8.20
CA ALA A 26 11.59 0.46 8.80
C ALA A 26 10.32 0.47 9.67
N GLU A 27 9.93 1.64 10.19
CA GLU A 27 8.64 1.77 10.88
C GLU A 27 7.46 1.66 9.89
N PRO A 28 6.25 1.27 10.36
CA PRO A 28 5.04 1.29 9.53
C PRO A 28 4.84 2.65 8.84
N ALA A 29 4.23 2.61 7.65
CA ALA A 29 4.00 3.79 6.82
C ALA A 29 5.28 4.58 6.45
N SER A 30 6.45 3.96 6.47
CA SER A 30 7.68 4.58 5.97
C SER A 30 7.65 4.73 4.45
N PHE A 31 8.18 5.84 3.97
CA PHE A 31 8.25 6.16 2.55
C PHE A 31 9.61 5.77 2.00
N TRP A 32 9.61 4.90 0.98
CA TRP A 32 10.81 4.41 0.30
C TRP A 32 11.04 5.16 -1.01
N PHE A 33 12.27 5.53 -1.33
CA PHE A 33 12.63 6.38 -2.45
C PHE A 33 13.82 5.84 -3.21
N ALA A 34 13.86 6.09 -4.53
CA ALA A 34 14.97 5.69 -5.37
C ALA A 34 16.25 6.50 -5.09
N THR A 35 16.11 7.77 -4.69
CA THR A 35 17.22 8.69 -4.42
C THR A 35 16.86 9.64 -3.29
N GLU A 36 17.87 10.31 -2.72
CA GLU A 36 17.71 11.35 -1.69
C GLU A 36 16.72 12.44 -2.11
N THR A 37 16.68 12.80 -3.41
CA THR A 37 15.87 13.91 -3.93
C THR A 37 14.66 13.47 -4.76
N ALA A 38 14.32 12.17 -4.78
CA ALA A 38 13.16 11.68 -5.52
C ALA A 38 11.87 12.33 -4.96
N THR A 39 10.98 12.79 -5.84
CA THR A 39 9.70 13.38 -5.42
C THR A 39 8.63 12.33 -5.16
N GLU A 40 8.72 11.19 -5.83
CA GLU A 40 7.78 10.07 -5.71
C GLU A 40 8.37 8.95 -4.88
N ALA A 41 7.56 8.40 -3.98
CA ALA A 41 7.91 7.18 -3.26
C ALA A 41 7.76 5.95 -4.18
N LEU A 42 8.71 5.02 -4.04
CA LEU A 42 8.64 3.67 -4.61
C LEU A 42 7.58 2.82 -3.91
N ALA A 43 7.44 3.00 -2.59
CA ALA A 43 6.50 2.28 -1.75
C ALA A 43 6.27 3.03 -0.44
N ILE A 44 5.12 2.78 0.18
CA ILE A 44 4.81 3.18 1.56
C ILE A 44 4.57 1.87 2.34
N SER A 45 5.50 1.50 3.21
CA SER A 45 5.51 0.20 3.89
C SER A 45 6.52 0.17 5.03
N ASP A 46 6.32 -0.75 5.97
CA ASP A 46 7.31 -1.13 7.00
C ASP A 46 8.53 -1.89 6.44
N SER A 47 8.54 -2.23 5.15
CA SER A 47 9.66 -2.92 4.53
C SER A 47 9.77 -2.63 3.03
N TYR A 48 10.98 -2.83 2.50
CA TYR A 48 11.22 -2.75 1.06
C TYR A 48 12.21 -3.80 0.63
N THR A 49 11.82 -4.57 -0.40
CA THR A 49 12.67 -5.60 -1.00
C THR A 49 13.30 -5.04 -2.27
N LEU A 50 14.62 -4.88 -2.24
CA LEU A 50 15.39 -4.55 -3.43
C LEU A 50 15.47 -5.77 -4.36
N PRO A 51 15.24 -5.60 -5.68
CA PRO A 51 15.50 -6.66 -6.64
C PRO A 51 16.99 -7.02 -6.67
N LEU A 52 17.34 -8.09 -7.38
CA LEU A 52 18.74 -8.44 -7.63
C LEU A 52 19.42 -7.33 -8.45
N LEU A 53 20.46 -6.74 -7.87
CA LEU A 53 21.27 -5.69 -8.47
C LEU A 53 22.47 -6.31 -9.20
N THR A 54 22.95 -5.62 -10.23
CA THR A 54 24.16 -6.01 -10.97
C THR A 54 25.41 -5.24 -10.52
N GLU A 55 25.23 -4.23 -9.68
CA GLU A 55 26.26 -3.39 -9.07
C GLU A 55 25.74 -2.87 -7.71
N ASP A 56 26.65 -2.40 -6.86
CA ASP A 56 26.29 -1.78 -5.58
C ASP A 56 25.21 -0.71 -5.77
N GLY A 57 24.25 -0.66 -4.85
CA GLY A 57 23.12 0.26 -4.93
C GLY A 57 22.62 0.69 -3.58
N SER A 58 21.61 1.56 -3.58
CA SER A 58 20.97 2.04 -2.37
C SER A 58 19.49 2.29 -2.56
N VAL A 59 18.78 2.36 -1.44
CA VAL A 59 17.40 2.86 -1.35
C VAL A 59 17.36 3.87 -0.21
N TRP A 60 16.54 4.90 -0.35
CA TRP A 60 16.39 5.93 0.65
C TRP A 60 15.06 5.75 1.37
N VAL A 61 15.03 5.94 2.68
CA VAL A 61 13.82 5.78 3.48
C VAL A 61 13.62 6.95 4.42
N ALA A 62 12.37 7.39 4.59
CA ALA A 62 11.96 8.32 5.64
C ALA A 62 10.81 7.71 6.45
N HIS A 63 10.87 7.85 7.76
CA HIS A 63 9.73 7.55 8.62
C HIS A 63 8.65 8.61 8.44
N SER A 64 7.40 8.26 8.70
CA SER A 64 6.27 9.18 8.65
C SER A 64 5.37 9.01 9.88
N ASN A 65 4.54 10.01 10.15
CA ASN A 65 3.45 9.91 11.10
C ASN A 65 2.13 9.54 10.42
N ALA A 66 2.17 9.03 9.19
CA ALA A 66 0.98 8.74 8.42
C ALA A 66 0.21 7.55 9.02
N GLU A 67 -1.10 7.69 9.08
CA GLU A 67 -2.03 6.59 9.29
C GLU A 67 -2.87 6.40 8.03
N TYR A 68 -3.05 5.15 7.61
CA TYR A 68 -3.80 4.76 6.40
C TYR A 68 -4.87 3.74 6.76
N ASP A 69 -5.97 3.76 6.01
CA ASP A 69 -7.10 2.84 6.18
C ASP A 69 -7.63 2.81 7.63
N VAL A 70 -7.60 3.97 8.32
CA VAL A 70 -8.01 4.07 9.72
C VAL A 70 -9.53 4.01 9.79
N VAL A 71 -10.03 3.00 10.50
CA VAL A 71 -11.46 2.82 10.74
C VAL A 71 -11.86 3.36 12.11
N GLY A 72 -12.91 4.16 12.16
CA GLY A 72 -13.47 4.68 13.41
C GLY A 72 -14.93 5.11 13.30
N GLY A 73 -15.36 5.99 14.21
CA GLY A 73 -16.79 6.25 14.40
C GLY A 73 -17.51 5.09 15.10
N LYS A 74 -18.85 5.13 15.12
CA LYS A 74 -19.63 3.99 15.61
C LYS A 74 -19.60 2.88 14.55
N ALA A 75 -19.13 1.69 14.95
CA ALA A 75 -18.88 0.59 14.02
C ALA A 75 -20.13 0.03 13.34
N ALA A 76 -21.28 0.03 14.03
CA ALA A 76 -22.55 -0.44 13.47
C ALA A 76 -23.75 0.17 14.22
N PRO A 77 -24.93 0.23 13.56
CA PRO A 77 -26.21 0.52 14.19
C PRO A 77 -26.55 -0.36 15.38
N ASP A 78 -27.31 0.20 16.32
CA ASP A 78 -28.10 -0.59 17.26
C ASP A 78 -29.51 -0.80 16.68
N PHE A 79 -29.72 -1.94 16.02
CA PHE A 79 -30.97 -2.25 15.33
C PHE A 79 -32.19 -2.42 16.25
N GLU A 80 -31.98 -2.57 17.56
CA GLU A 80 -33.08 -2.66 18.53
C GLU A 80 -33.49 -1.26 19.04
N ASN A 81 -32.57 -0.29 19.00
CA ASN A 81 -32.74 1.04 19.59
C ASN A 81 -32.52 2.15 18.54
N GLY A 82 -33.28 2.10 17.44
CA GLY A 82 -33.16 3.09 16.37
C GLY A 82 -34.27 2.96 15.34
N GLN A 83 -34.16 3.74 14.27
CA GLN A 83 -35.10 3.72 13.16
C GLN A 83 -34.51 4.36 11.90
N HIS A 84 -35.05 4.00 10.74
CA HIS A 84 -34.84 4.77 9.52
C HIS A 84 -35.50 6.14 9.66
N HIS A 85 -34.71 7.21 9.58
CA HIS A 85 -35.19 8.55 9.91
C HIS A 85 -35.77 9.28 8.68
N PRO A 86 -36.98 9.86 8.76
CA PRO A 86 -37.67 10.43 7.59
C PRO A 86 -37.33 11.91 7.33
N ASN A 87 -36.34 12.48 8.02
CA ASN A 87 -35.88 13.85 7.77
C ASN A 87 -34.35 13.99 7.95
N ASN A 88 -33.76 15.11 7.51
CA ASN A 88 -32.33 15.42 7.63
C ASN A 88 -32.04 16.63 8.54
N ALA A 89 -32.88 16.91 9.54
CA ALA A 89 -32.77 18.13 10.34
C ALA A 89 -31.50 18.21 11.22
N TYR A 90 -30.93 17.05 11.58
CA TYR A 90 -29.75 16.94 12.43
C TYR A 90 -28.71 16.00 11.81
N CYS A 91 -27.45 16.18 12.21
CA CYS A 91 -26.30 15.49 11.66
C CYS A 91 -25.21 15.27 12.71
N LEU A 92 -24.21 14.47 12.36
CA LEU A 92 -22.99 14.32 13.15
C LEU A 92 -22.07 15.53 12.96
N VAL A 93 -21.38 15.89 14.04
CA VAL A 93 -20.33 16.91 14.08
C VAL A 93 -19.00 16.22 14.36
N PHE A 94 -17.94 16.62 13.64
CA PHE A 94 -16.61 16.04 13.80
C PHE A 94 -15.50 17.07 13.59
N ASP A 95 -14.36 16.80 14.20
CA ASP A 95 -13.14 17.58 14.06
C ASP A 95 -12.11 16.76 13.27
N VAL A 96 -11.33 17.45 12.45
CA VAL A 96 -10.24 16.92 11.63
C VAL A 96 -8.94 17.55 12.12
N PHE A 97 -7.98 16.73 12.55
CA PHE A 97 -6.77 17.21 13.23
C PHE A 97 -5.60 17.48 12.29
N GLN A 98 -5.63 16.90 11.09
CA GLN A 98 -4.64 17.06 10.02
C GLN A 98 -5.30 16.87 8.66
N THR A 99 -4.62 17.19 7.56
CA THR A 99 -5.19 16.98 6.23
C THR A 99 -5.37 15.49 5.94
N VAL A 100 -6.61 15.08 5.68
CA VAL A 100 -7.00 13.67 5.52
C VAL A 100 -7.69 13.43 4.18
N LEU A 101 -7.55 12.21 3.68
CA LEU A 101 -8.46 11.64 2.69
C LEU A 101 -9.59 10.96 3.46
N PHE A 102 -10.80 11.48 3.33
CA PHE A 102 -12.01 10.82 3.83
C PHE A 102 -12.55 9.93 2.72
N GLU A 103 -12.35 8.62 2.91
CA GLU A 103 -12.53 7.61 1.87
C GLU A 103 -13.97 7.13 1.82
N SER A 104 -14.52 6.65 2.93
CA SER A 104 -15.86 6.05 2.93
C SER A 104 -16.53 6.03 4.30
N VAL A 105 -17.84 5.78 4.27
CA VAL A 105 -18.66 5.46 5.44
C VAL A 105 -19.61 4.32 5.10
N GLU A 106 -20.10 3.62 6.11
CA GLU A 106 -21.23 2.70 5.97
C GLU A 106 -22.57 3.39 6.24
N VAL A 107 -23.58 3.04 5.46
CA VAL A 107 -24.95 3.50 5.63
C VAL A 107 -25.93 2.34 5.54
N TYR A 108 -27.04 2.46 6.26
CA TYR A 108 -28.08 1.43 6.33
C TYR A 108 -29.40 2.03 5.86
N SER A 109 -29.80 1.71 4.64
CA SER A 109 -30.95 2.32 3.97
C SER A 109 -32.20 1.45 4.07
N GLU A 110 -33.36 2.05 4.29
CA GLU A 110 -34.65 1.33 4.27
C GLU A 110 -34.96 0.80 2.87
N GLU A 111 -34.69 1.63 1.86
CA GLU A 111 -35.01 1.37 0.45
C GLU A 111 -33.80 1.70 -0.44
N GLY A 112 -33.85 1.25 -1.71
CA GLY A 112 -32.86 1.67 -2.70
C GLY A 112 -33.19 3.05 -3.29
N GLY A 113 -32.18 3.73 -3.83
CA GLY A 113 -32.36 5.04 -4.45
C GLY A 113 -31.10 5.89 -4.42
N PHE A 114 -31.18 7.10 -4.98
CA PHE A 114 -30.08 8.05 -4.94
C PHE A 114 -30.04 8.79 -3.60
N HIS A 115 -28.94 8.63 -2.87
CA HIS A 115 -28.65 9.38 -1.65
C HIS A 115 -27.48 10.32 -1.89
N THR A 116 -27.58 11.52 -1.35
CA THR A 116 -26.56 12.56 -1.34
C THR A 116 -26.07 12.75 0.08
N LEU A 117 -24.75 12.75 0.22
CA LEU A 117 -24.02 13.07 1.43
C LEU A 117 -23.33 14.41 1.20
N GLU A 118 -23.43 15.31 2.16
CA GLU A 118 -22.76 16.60 2.18
C GLU A 118 -21.86 16.70 3.40
N ILE A 119 -20.66 17.24 3.21
CA ILE A 119 -19.80 17.69 4.30
C ILE A 119 -19.78 19.21 4.27
N ALA A 120 -20.14 19.84 5.38
CA ALA A 120 -20.11 21.28 5.55
C ALA A 120 -19.09 21.69 6.62
N ASP A 121 -18.49 22.85 6.46
CA ASP A 121 -17.65 23.46 7.49
C ASP A 121 -18.47 23.95 8.70
N ASN A 122 -17.79 24.48 9.72
CA ASN A 122 -18.44 25.01 10.93
C ASN A 122 -19.32 26.26 10.69
N MET A 123 -19.22 26.88 9.51
CA MET A 123 -20.09 27.98 9.09
C MET A 123 -21.32 27.47 8.30
N GLY A 124 -21.42 26.16 8.08
CA GLY A 124 -22.49 25.51 7.32
C GLY A 124 -22.29 25.55 5.80
N THR A 125 -21.13 25.96 5.32
CA THR A 125 -20.79 25.96 3.88
C THR A 125 -20.44 24.55 3.45
N VAL A 126 -21.12 24.03 2.42
CA VAL A 126 -20.79 22.71 1.86
C VAL A 126 -19.41 22.76 1.19
N VAL A 127 -18.48 21.95 1.71
CA VAL A 127 -17.11 21.83 1.20
C VAL A 127 -16.92 20.56 0.35
N ALA A 128 -17.75 19.54 0.55
CA ALA A 128 -17.75 18.32 -0.24
C ALA A 128 -19.15 17.73 -0.38
N THR A 129 -19.40 17.03 -1.49
CA THR A 129 -20.65 16.33 -1.75
C THR A 129 -20.40 15.07 -2.58
N ALA A 130 -21.13 14.00 -2.28
CA ALA A 130 -21.12 12.76 -3.04
C ALA A 130 -22.55 12.22 -3.16
N THR A 131 -22.89 11.68 -4.34
CA THR A 131 -24.21 11.10 -4.61
C THR A 131 -24.05 9.69 -5.14
N GLN A 132 -24.75 8.73 -4.54
CA GLN A 132 -24.68 7.32 -4.92
C GLN A 132 -26.05 6.67 -4.94
N ASN A 133 -26.20 5.64 -5.78
CA ASN A 133 -27.40 4.82 -5.80
C ASN A 133 -27.24 3.64 -4.84
N LEU A 134 -28.00 3.65 -3.74
CA LEU A 134 -27.98 2.63 -2.71
C LEU A 134 -28.99 1.52 -2.98
N THR A 135 -28.79 0.40 -2.29
CA THR A 135 -29.78 -0.67 -2.15
C THR A 135 -30.33 -0.70 -0.72
N ALA A 136 -31.46 -1.35 -0.49
CA ALA A 136 -31.96 -1.56 0.87
C ALA A 136 -30.97 -2.40 1.68
N GLY A 137 -30.74 -2.02 2.95
CA GLY A 137 -29.76 -2.62 3.83
C GLY A 137 -28.43 -1.85 3.89
N GLN A 138 -27.36 -2.56 4.25
CA GLN A 138 -26.01 -2.00 4.39
C GLN A 138 -25.39 -1.69 3.02
N ASN A 139 -24.79 -0.51 2.91
CA ASN A 139 -24.00 -0.09 1.75
C ASN A 139 -22.73 0.60 2.25
N VAL A 140 -21.63 0.46 1.51
CA VAL A 140 -20.47 1.33 1.63
C VAL A 140 -20.72 2.55 0.73
N PHE A 141 -20.58 3.74 1.29
CA PHE A 141 -20.74 5.02 0.63
C PHE A 141 -19.37 5.69 0.48
N GLU A 142 -18.75 5.49 -0.68
CA GLU A 142 -17.51 6.17 -1.10
C GLU A 142 -17.64 7.72 -1.16
N LEU A 143 -16.62 8.41 -0.69
CA LEU A 143 -16.50 9.86 -0.66
C LEU A 143 -15.30 10.31 -1.49
N ASP A 144 -14.13 9.76 -1.17
CA ASP A 144 -12.82 10.10 -1.77
C ASP A 144 -12.54 11.62 -1.79
N VAL A 145 -12.73 12.29 -0.65
CA VAL A 145 -12.55 13.75 -0.52
C VAL A 145 -11.43 14.12 0.43
N THR A 146 -10.60 15.07 0.04
CA THR A 146 -9.58 15.64 0.94
C THR A 146 -10.21 16.72 1.80
N LEU A 147 -10.03 16.61 3.12
CA LEU A 147 -10.42 17.63 4.09
C LEU A 147 -9.17 18.17 4.78
N GLU A 148 -9.11 19.49 4.92
CA GLU A 148 -8.08 20.16 5.72
C GLU A 148 -8.39 20.05 7.22
N ALA A 149 -7.39 20.29 8.05
CA ALA A 149 -7.57 20.38 9.48
C ALA A 149 -8.59 21.49 9.85
N GLY A 150 -9.53 21.17 10.74
CA GLY A 150 -10.57 22.08 11.17
C GLY A 150 -11.53 21.44 12.17
N GLU A 151 -12.18 22.27 12.97
CA GLU A 151 -13.15 21.85 13.99
C GLU A 151 -14.58 22.15 13.54
N GLY A 152 -15.52 21.31 13.96
CA GLY A 152 -16.95 21.53 13.77
C GLY A 152 -17.47 21.25 12.37
N TYR A 153 -16.81 20.37 11.61
CA TYR A 153 -17.36 19.86 10.36
C TYR A 153 -18.67 19.12 10.61
N GLN A 154 -19.58 19.17 9.65
CA GLN A 154 -20.88 18.52 9.71
C GLN A 154 -21.04 17.56 8.54
N ILE A 155 -21.37 16.30 8.81
CA ILE A 155 -21.70 15.32 7.77
C ILE A 155 -23.21 15.06 7.78
N ARG A 156 -23.90 15.46 6.72
CA ARG A 156 -25.36 15.48 6.67
C ARG A 156 -25.89 14.89 5.37
N SER A 157 -27.15 14.45 5.42
CA SER A 157 -27.82 14.02 4.20
C SER A 157 -28.32 15.23 3.40
N GLY A 158 -28.02 15.25 2.11
CA GLY A 158 -28.63 16.18 1.16
C GLY A 158 -30.07 15.81 0.77
N ASN A 159 -30.55 14.62 1.13
CA ASN A 159 -31.93 14.21 0.92
C ASN A 159 -32.80 14.72 2.07
N GLU A 160 -33.89 15.43 1.76
CA GLU A 160 -34.83 15.89 2.79
C GLU A 160 -35.38 14.75 3.64
N ALA A 161 -35.65 13.59 3.04
CA ALA A 161 -36.08 12.37 3.71
C ALA A 161 -35.07 11.24 3.39
N PRO A 162 -34.04 11.04 4.23
CA PRO A 162 -32.95 10.12 3.92
C PRO A 162 -33.33 8.66 4.13
N PHE A 163 -34.23 8.32 5.05
CA PHE A 163 -34.56 6.93 5.41
C PHE A 163 -33.32 6.05 5.67
N LEU A 164 -32.25 6.68 6.18
CA LEU A 164 -31.06 6.01 6.67
C LEU A 164 -31.23 5.74 8.17
N TRP A 165 -30.61 4.66 8.66
CA TRP A 165 -30.67 4.28 10.06
C TRP A 165 -30.07 5.35 10.97
N ARG A 166 -30.78 5.66 12.04
CA ARG A 166 -30.31 6.52 13.13
C ARG A 166 -30.57 5.82 14.45
N ASP A 167 -29.53 5.73 15.26
CA ASP A 167 -29.66 5.25 16.64
C ASP A 167 -30.40 6.27 17.51
N ASP A 168 -31.28 5.78 18.39
CA ASP A 168 -32.10 6.55 19.32
C ASP A 168 -31.44 6.65 20.71
N ASN A 169 -32.14 7.28 21.65
CA ASN A 169 -31.62 7.57 22.99
C ASN A 169 -31.38 6.33 23.88
N GLU A 170 -31.93 5.17 23.51
CA GLU A 170 -31.71 3.90 24.21
C GLU A 170 -30.52 3.11 23.65
N ALA A 171 -29.93 3.56 22.54
CA ALA A 171 -28.75 2.94 21.97
C ALA A 171 -27.47 3.31 22.73
N ASP A 172 -26.48 2.44 22.62
CA ASP A 172 -25.13 2.70 23.10
C ASP A 172 -24.42 3.77 22.23
N VAL A 173 -24.63 5.04 22.58
CA VAL A 173 -24.02 6.21 21.94
C VAL A 173 -23.09 6.92 22.93
N TYR A 174 -21.79 6.96 22.62
CA TYR A 174 -20.75 7.53 23.49
C TYR A 174 -19.78 8.40 22.68
N PHE A 175 -20.11 9.67 22.50
CA PHE A 175 -19.16 10.64 21.94
C PHE A 175 -18.06 10.99 22.97
N PRO A 176 -16.83 11.31 22.52
CA PRO A 176 -16.40 11.31 21.12
C PRO A 176 -16.10 9.91 20.57
N TYR A 177 -16.17 9.76 19.24
CA TYR A 177 -15.67 8.58 18.52
C TYR A 177 -14.44 8.95 17.71
N ASP A 178 -13.30 8.39 18.10
CA ASP A 178 -12.02 8.69 17.46
C ASP A 178 -11.81 7.88 16.16
N LEU A 179 -11.06 8.48 15.23
CA LEU A 179 -10.56 7.86 14.00
C LEU A 179 -9.03 7.98 14.02
N GLY A 180 -8.38 7.12 14.83
CA GLY A 180 -6.92 7.19 15.05
C GLY A 180 -6.52 8.57 15.60
N SER A 181 -5.44 9.14 15.09
CA SER A 181 -5.09 10.56 15.32
C SER A 181 -5.59 11.52 14.23
N LEU A 182 -6.42 11.05 13.30
CA LEU A 182 -6.84 11.81 12.12
C LEU A 182 -8.02 12.74 12.41
N ALA A 183 -9.04 12.23 13.09
CA ALA A 183 -10.29 12.93 13.32
C ALA A 183 -11.02 12.38 14.55
N SER A 184 -12.04 13.10 15.01
CA SER A 184 -12.94 12.63 16.07
C SER A 184 -14.36 13.13 15.84
N ILE A 185 -15.35 12.24 15.92
CA ILE A 185 -16.77 12.62 15.89
C ILE A 185 -17.14 13.09 17.29
N THR A 186 -17.41 14.38 17.44
CA THR A 186 -17.53 15.05 18.74
C THR A 186 -18.96 15.11 19.26
N GLY A 187 -19.95 14.96 18.37
CA GLY A 187 -21.35 14.98 18.78
C GLY A 187 -22.32 15.09 17.61
N THR A 188 -23.42 15.79 17.84
CA THR A 188 -24.44 16.09 16.85
C THR A 188 -24.76 17.59 16.80
N THR A 189 -25.53 18.03 15.81
CA THR A 189 -26.05 19.41 15.77
C THR A 189 -27.24 19.64 16.70
N ILE A 190 -27.65 18.65 17.51
CA ILE A 190 -28.68 18.80 18.53
C ILE A 190 -28.07 19.54 19.72
N GLU A 191 -28.78 20.55 20.24
CA GLU A 191 -28.37 21.25 21.46
C GLU A 191 -29.13 20.72 22.70
N GLY A 192 -28.50 20.83 23.88
CA GLY A 192 -29.15 20.58 25.16
C GLY A 192 -29.07 19.13 25.63
N GLU A 193 -30.09 18.64 26.34
CA GLU A 193 -30.05 17.33 27.03
C GLU A 193 -29.86 16.13 26.08
N ASN A 194 -30.10 16.30 24.78
CA ASN A 194 -30.07 15.24 23.77
C ASN A 194 -28.86 15.32 22.81
N GLU A 195 -27.91 16.22 23.06
CA GLU A 195 -26.75 16.48 22.19
C GLU A 195 -25.92 15.21 21.90
N PHE A 196 -25.86 14.29 22.87
CA PHE A 196 -25.01 13.08 22.82
C PHE A 196 -25.80 11.76 22.82
N THR A 197 -27.13 11.79 22.67
CA THR A 197 -27.98 10.59 22.76
C THR A 197 -28.26 9.92 21.42
N TYR A 198 -27.83 10.51 20.31
CA TYR A 198 -28.22 10.08 18.97
C TYR A 198 -27.00 9.90 18.07
N TYR A 199 -27.04 8.91 17.18
CA TYR A 199 -26.00 8.72 16.17
C TYR A 199 -26.62 8.69 14.78
N TYR A 200 -26.19 9.60 13.90
CA TYR A 200 -26.85 9.88 12.62
C TYR A 200 -26.12 9.23 11.44
N PHE A 201 -26.80 8.25 10.81
CA PHE A 201 -26.67 7.76 9.43
C PHE A 201 -25.35 7.12 8.98
N TYR A 202 -24.21 7.68 9.36
CA TYR A 202 -22.90 7.37 8.79
C TYR A 202 -22.05 6.65 9.82
N TYR A 203 -21.87 5.35 9.63
CA TYR A 203 -21.17 4.42 10.50
C TYR A 203 -19.82 4.03 9.91
N ASN A 204 -18.95 3.43 10.71
CA ASN A 204 -17.73 2.76 10.24
C ASN A 204 -16.93 3.59 9.21
N TRP A 205 -16.45 4.76 9.64
CA TRP A 205 -15.78 5.71 8.76
C TRP A 205 -14.37 5.23 8.47
N THR A 206 -13.89 5.43 7.24
CA THR A 206 -12.51 5.15 6.84
C THR A 206 -11.81 6.43 6.41
N MET A 207 -10.65 6.70 7.00
CA MET A 207 -9.82 7.86 6.67
C MET A 207 -8.34 7.47 6.56
N SER A 208 -7.63 8.20 5.71
CA SER A 208 -6.19 8.10 5.52
C SER A 208 -5.53 9.47 5.62
N SER A 209 -4.25 9.52 5.97
CA SER A 209 -3.45 10.75 5.93
C SER A 209 -3.22 11.18 4.49
N ALA A 210 -3.49 12.44 4.16
CA ALA A 210 -3.27 12.96 2.81
C ALA A 210 -1.95 13.73 2.67
N ASP A 211 -1.47 14.37 3.73
CA ASP A 211 -0.19 15.12 3.74
C ASP A 211 0.59 14.85 5.04
N PRO A 212 1.14 13.63 5.21
CA PRO A 212 1.86 13.28 6.43
C PRO A 212 3.25 13.93 6.48
N CYS A 213 3.71 14.18 7.70
CA CYS A 213 5.07 14.64 7.94
C CYS A 213 6.07 13.49 7.72
N LEU A 214 7.23 13.82 7.14
CA LEU A 214 8.33 12.89 6.92
C LEU A 214 9.56 13.30 7.73
N SER A 215 10.33 12.32 8.22
CA SER A 215 11.67 12.54 8.76
C SER A 215 12.66 12.95 7.65
N GLU A 216 13.89 13.29 8.03
CA GLU A 216 15.00 13.26 7.07
C GLU A 216 15.15 11.85 6.48
N ARG A 217 15.56 11.77 5.21
CA ARG A 217 15.79 10.49 4.53
C ARG A 217 17.13 9.92 4.94
N THR A 218 17.17 8.61 5.14
CA THR A 218 18.40 7.86 5.42
C THR A 218 18.68 6.88 4.30
N GLU A 219 19.94 6.82 3.86
CA GLU A 219 20.40 5.89 2.84
C GLU A 219 20.64 4.50 3.41
N PHE A 220 20.03 3.47 2.80
CA PHE A 220 20.32 2.07 3.06
C PHE A 220 21.07 1.49 1.86
N THR A 221 22.20 0.83 2.11
CA THR A 221 23.15 0.42 1.06
C THR A 221 23.18 -1.08 0.86
N VAL A 222 23.31 -1.52 -0.39
CA VAL A 222 23.52 -2.91 -0.76
C VAL A 222 24.83 -3.03 -1.53
N THR A 223 25.70 -3.93 -1.08
CA THR A 223 26.91 -4.33 -1.81
C THR A 223 26.62 -5.63 -2.56
N VAL A 224 26.83 -5.66 -3.87
CA VAL A 224 26.62 -6.87 -4.68
C VAL A 224 27.84 -7.77 -4.55
N GLU A 225 27.61 -9.00 -4.10
CA GLU A 225 28.64 -10.04 -4.07
C GLU A 225 28.63 -10.78 -5.41
N GLU A 226 29.80 -10.90 -6.03
CA GLU A 226 29.96 -11.80 -7.17
C GLU A 226 29.69 -13.22 -6.70
N VAL A 227 28.62 -13.84 -7.24
CA VAL A 227 28.37 -15.25 -7.04
C VAL A 227 29.38 -16.01 -7.91
N ASP A 228 30.54 -16.34 -7.32
CA ASP A 228 31.51 -17.30 -7.86
C ASP A 228 30.85 -18.69 -7.93
N GLY A 229 30.02 -18.89 -8.94
CA GLY A 229 29.19 -20.09 -9.09
C GLY A 229 28.86 -20.46 -10.53
N VAL A 230 29.27 -19.64 -11.50
CA VAL A 230 29.35 -20.07 -12.89
C VAL A 230 30.81 -20.36 -13.18
N GLU A 231 31.32 -21.48 -12.67
CA GLU A 231 32.35 -22.17 -13.46
C GLU A 231 31.74 -22.32 -14.84
N SER A 232 32.36 -21.69 -15.84
CA SER A 232 32.00 -21.96 -17.22
C SER A 232 31.99 -23.49 -17.34
N LEU A 233 30.85 -24.05 -17.73
CA LEU A 233 30.82 -25.42 -18.22
C LEU A 233 31.58 -25.42 -19.56
N GLU A 234 32.89 -25.23 -19.54
CA GLU A 234 33.74 -25.89 -20.51
C GLU A 234 33.54 -27.37 -20.23
N ALA A 235 32.56 -27.96 -20.92
CA ALA A 235 32.31 -29.38 -20.90
C ALA A 235 33.65 -30.08 -21.16
N ARG A 236 34.23 -30.68 -20.12
CA ARG A 236 35.40 -31.54 -20.24
C ARG A 236 34.96 -32.78 -21.01
N ARG A 237 34.99 -32.68 -22.33
CA ARG A 237 34.68 -33.78 -23.23
C ARG A 237 35.87 -34.75 -23.27
N ASN A 238 35.62 -36.01 -22.96
CA ASN A 238 36.65 -37.05 -23.00
C ASN A 238 36.68 -37.69 -24.37
N LEU A 239 37.87 -37.88 -24.93
CA LEU A 239 38.03 -38.61 -26.18
C LEU A 239 37.62 -40.08 -25.97
N VAL A 240 36.55 -40.51 -26.64
CA VAL A 240 36.06 -41.89 -26.59
C VAL A 240 36.75 -42.73 -27.66
N LYS A 241 36.86 -42.19 -28.88
CA LYS A 241 37.34 -42.97 -30.03
C LYS A 241 37.91 -42.09 -31.13
N MET A 242 38.90 -42.63 -31.85
CA MET A 242 39.41 -42.06 -33.09
C MET A 242 39.07 -42.99 -34.25
N VAL A 243 38.52 -42.43 -35.33
CA VAL A 243 38.21 -43.19 -36.56
C VAL A 243 38.76 -42.53 -37.81
N ASP A 244 39.08 -43.33 -38.82
CA ASP A 244 39.45 -42.85 -40.16
C ASP A 244 38.23 -42.44 -40.97
N VAL A 245 38.46 -41.92 -42.18
CA VAL A 245 37.40 -41.55 -43.12
C VAL A 245 36.53 -42.72 -43.60
N ALA A 246 37.00 -43.95 -43.41
CA ALA A 246 36.26 -45.18 -43.71
C ALA A 246 35.53 -45.75 -42.48
N GLY A 247 35.58 -45.06 -41.33
CA GLY A 247 34.94 -45.46 -40.08
C GLY A 247 35.68 -46.53 -39.27
N ARG A 248 36.96 -46.81 -39.59
CA ARG A 248 37.78 -47.79 -38.87
C ARG A 248 38.43 -47.14 -37.65
N GLU A 249 38.50 -47.85 -36.55
CA GLU A 249 39.14 -47.38 -35.32
C GLU A 249 40.66 -47.29 -35.46
N ILE A 250 41.25 -46.20 -34.94
CA ILE A 250 42.68 -45.92 -35.01
C ILE A 250 43.22 -45.66 -33.60
N THR A 251 44.38 -46.23 -33.28
CA THR A 251 45.09 -45.98 -32.02
C THR A 251 46.35 -45.12 -32.20
N ASP A 252 46.97 -45.13 -33.38
CA ASP A 252 48.19 -44.37 -33.69
C ASP A 252 48.09 -43.71 -35.08
N PRO A 253 47.60 -42.47 -35.17
CA PRO A 253 47.36 -41.83 -36.46
C PRO A 253 48.63 -41.22 -37.06
N SER A 254 48.92 -41.53 -38.32
CA SER A 254 50.03 -40.95 -39.07
C SER A 254 49.65 -40.60 -40.50
N ASN A 255 50.01 -39.38 -40.90
CA ASN A 255 49.76 -38.74 -42.19
C ASN A 255 48.34 -38.94 -42.78
N GLN A 256 47.30 -38.76 -41.94
CA GLN A 256 45.92 -39.03 -42.32
C GLN A 256 44.91 -38.13 -41.59
N LEU A 257 43.70 -38.06 -42.15
CA LEU A 257 42.57 -37.39 -41.53
C LEU A 257 41.84 -38.32 -40.54
N VAL A 258 41.58 -37.82 -39.35
CA VAL A 258 40.97 -38.54 -38.24
C VAL A 258 39.77 -37.78 -37.69
N PHE A 259 38.70 -38.50 -37.35
CA PHE A 259 37.59 -37.98 -36.58
C PHE A 259 37.73 -38.43 -35.13
N LEU A 260 37.82 -37.46 -34.21
CA LEU A 260 37.82 -37.65 -32.77
C LEU A 260 36.38 -37.57 -32.26
N LEU A 261 35.89 -38.67 -31.69
CA LEU A 261 34.55 -38.77 -31.12
C LEU A 261 34.66 -38.62 -29.60
N PHE A 262 33.83 -37.76 -29.04
CA PHE A 262 33.80 -37.47 -27.62
C PHE A 262 32.57 -38.08 -26.93
N ASP A 263 32.64 -38.21 -25.61
CA ASP A 263 31.58 -38.77 -24.76
C ASP A 263 30.29 -37.94 -24.75
N ASP A 264 30.38 -36.66 -25.06
CA ASP A 264 29.25 -35.74 -25.27
C ASP A 264 28.57 -35.90 -26.65
N GLY A 265 29.05 -36.81 -27.50
CA GLY A 265 28.54 -37.02 -28.86
C GLY A 265 29.06 -36.02 -29.90
N SER A 266 29.91 -35.07 -29.50
CA SER A 266 30.59 -34.17 -30.44
C SER A 266 31.66 -34.90 -31.24
N VAL A 267 31.94 -34.40 -32.45
CA VAL A 267 32.96 -34.96 -33.34
C VAL A 267 33.87 -33.83 -33.83
N GLU A 268 35.18 -34.02 -33.67
CA GLU A 268 36.20 -33.11 -34.19
C GLU A 268 36.97 -33.77 -35.33
N LYS A 269 37.17 -33.06 -36.43
CA LYS A 269 37.99 -33.51 -37.57
C LYS A 269 39.40 -32.93 -37.46
N ARG A 270 40.43 -33.77 -37.43
CA ARG A 270 41.84 -33.35 -37.33
C ARG A 270 42.72 -34.13 -38.30
N PHE A 271 43.66 -33.44 -38.95
CA PHE A 271 44.70 -34.10 -39.75
C PHE A 271 45.93 -34.34 -38.87
N PHE A 272 46.41 -35.58 -38.83
CA PHE A 272 47.62 -35.98 -38.11
C PHE A 272 48.70 -36.28 -39.14
N GLY A 273 49.73 -35.43 -39.21
CA GLY A 273 50.88 -35.59 -40.12
C GLY A 273 51.95 -34.55 -39.80
N GLU A 274 53.18 -34.77 -40.25
CA GLU A 274 54.24 -33.77 -40.11
C GLU A 274 53.88 -32.53 -40.94
N ARG A 275 53.83 -31.36 -40.29
CA ARG A 275 53.85 -30.08 -40.99
C ARG A 275 55.20 -29.95 -41.67
N GLN A 276 55.23 -29.93 -43.01
CA GLN A 276 56.30 -29.23 -43.74
C GLN A 276 56.00 -27.73 -43.77
#